data_AF-A0A524JS19-F1
#
_entry.id   AF-A0A524JS19-F1
#
_cell.length_a   1.000
_cell.length_b   1.000
_cell.length_c   1.000
_cell.angle_alpha   90.00
_cell.angle_beta   90.00
_cell.angle_gamma   90.00
#
_symmetry.space_group_name_H-M   'P 1'
#
loop_
_entity.id
_entity.type
_entity.pdbx_description
1 polymer ?
#
loop_
_entity_poly.entity_id
_entity_poly.type
_entity_poly.pdbx_seq_one_letter_code
_entity_poly.pdbx_strand_id
1 'polypeptide(L)'
;MGSVIKKIGVLTSGGDSPGMNAAIRSVVRTCAYLKIDCVGIDRGYQGMIEGDFKPMDARSVNNIINKGGTILKSARCDDFRTVEGRKLAYEQLRKEGIDAFVVIGGDGSLAGAMIFNQQFNFPVMGIPGTIDNDIFGTTFTLGFDTALNTVVEVIDKIRDTASSHNRLFFVEVMGRDVGHIALNAGVGAGAEEILIPELNLGLDRLLESLKRSKKSGKSSSIVIVAEGDKTGKNVFELKEYVEENLPIYDVRVSVLGHMQRGGSPSCYDRVLASRMGVKAVESLLEGKTNLMVGVQDNKLILTPIAKAIKGHTKIDKELIRVSEIMTT
;
A
#
# COMPACT_ATOMS: atom_id res chain seq x y z
N MET A 1 0.74 -9.73 -35.87
CA MET A 1 0.54 -8.28 -35.69
C MET A 1 -0.36 -8.11 -34.48
N GLY A 2 0.13 -7.47 -33.42
CA GLY A 2 -0.68 -7.23 -32.21
C GLY A 2 -1.89 -6.35 -32.53
N SER A 3 -3.02 -6.59 -31.88
CA SER A 3 -4.21 -5.75 -32.02
C SER A 3 -3.87 -4.31 -31.62
N VAL A 4 -4.23 -3.35 -32.47
CA VAL A 4 -4.05 -1.93 -32.18
C VAL A 4 -4.97 -1.54 -31.01
N ILE A 5 -4.39 -1.15 -29.88
CA ILE A 5 -5.13 -0.69 -28.71
C ILE A 5 -5.70 0.69 -29.00
N LYS A 6 -7.03 0.84 -28.92
CA LYS A 6 -7.75 2.10 -29.12
C LYS A 6 -8.55 2.52 -27.90
N LYS A 7 -8.95 1.57 -27.04
CA LYS A 7 -9.68 1.84 -25.80
C LYS A 7 -9.08 1.11 -24.61
N ILE A 8 -8.77 1.84 -23.54
CA ILE A 8 -8.14 1.32 -22.32
C ILE A 8 -9.08 1.50 -21.11
N GLY A 9 -9.35 0.40 -20.41
CA GLY A 9 -10.01 0.39 -19.10
C GLY A 9 -9.05 0.73 -17.96
N VAL A 10 -9.54 1.37 -16.89
CA VAL A 10 -8.80 1.56 -15.65
C VAL A 10 -9.68 1.20 -14.46
N LEU A 11 -9.12 0.44 -13.51
CA LEU A 11 -9.85 -0.01 -12.32
C LEU A 11 -8.96 0.04 -11.07
N THR A 12 -9.60 0.22 -9.92
CA THR A 12 -8.98 0.08 -8.60
C THR A 12 -9.55 -1.14 -7.89
N SER A 13 -8.70 -1.91 -7.22
CA SER A 13 -9.11 -3.13 -6.52
C SER A 13 -8.26 -3.35 -5.26
N GLY A 14 -8.80 -4.07 -4.29
CA GLY A 14 -8.15 -4.30 -2.99
C GLY A 14 -8.49 -3.22 -1.96
N GLY A 15 -7.70 -3.14 -0.88
CA GLY A 15 -7.78 -2.02 0.06
C GLY A 15 -7.36 -0.74 -0.64
N ASP A 16 -8.08 0.35 -0.40
CA ASP A 16 -7.72 1.64 -0.95
C ASP A 16 -6.42 2.17 -0.32
N SER A 17 -5.67 2.94 -1.10
CA SER A 17 -4.45 3.59 -0.63
C SER A 17 -4.33 5.01 -1.19
N PRO A 18 -3.69 5.93 -0.45
CA PRO A 18 -3.46 7.28 -0.94
C PRO A 18 -2.64 7.25 -2.24
N GLY A 19 -3.13 7.95 -3.27
CA GLY A 19 -2.46 8.01 -4.57
C GLY A 19 -3.14 7.20 -5.68
N MET A 20 -4.10 6.33 -5.36
CA MET A 20 -4.90 5.64 -6.38
C MET A 20 -5.61 6.62 -7.34
N ASN A 21 -6.20 7.70 -6.82
CA ASN A 21 -6.79 8.76 -7.65
C ASN A 21 -5.77 9.48 -8.54
N ALA A 22 -4.54 9.67 -8.06
CA ALA A 22 -3.47 10.26 -8.86
C ALA A 22 -3.05 9.32 -10.01
N ALA A 23 -3.02 8.00 -9.77
CA ALA A 23 -2.76 7.00 -10.79
C ALA A 23 -3.89 6.94 -11.83
N ILE A 24 -5.16 6.90 -11.39
CA ILE A 24 -6.34 6.98 -12.28
C ILE A 24 -6.25 8.23 -13.16
N ARG A 25 -6.02 9.39 -12.55
CA ARG A 25 -5.85 10.66 -13.26
C ARG A 25 -4.76 10.55 -14.31
N SER A 26 -3.63 9.96 -13.97
CA SER A 26 -2.50 9.84 -14.88
C SER A 26 -2.79 8.93 -16.07
N VAL A 27 -3.42 7.78 -15.83
CA VAL A 27 -3.84 6.87 -16.91
C VAL A 27 -4.79 7.61 -17.86
N VAL A 28 -5.87 8.20 -17.33
CA VAL A 28 -6.88 8.91 -18.13
C VAL A 28 -6.28 10.08 -18.92
N ARG A 29 -5.42 10.90 -18.28
CA ARG A 29 -4.77 12.04 -18.94
C ARG A 29 -3.79 11.59 -20.02
N THR A 30 -3.09 10.47 -19.82
CA THR A 30 -2.19 9.91 -20.83
C THR A 30 -2.96 9.38 -22.03
N CYS A 31 -4.07 8.65 -21.80
CA CYS A 31 -4.97 8.22 -22.87
C CYS A 31 -5.48 9.43 -23.68
N ALA A 32 -5.96 10.48 -23.00
CA ALA A 32 -6.43 11.70 -23.67
C ALA A 32 -5.32 12.39 -24.49
N TYR A 33 -4.09 12.44 -23.97
CA TYR A 33 -2.93 13.02 -24.66
C TYR A 33 -2.57 12.23 -25.94
N LEU A 34 -2.62 10.90 -25.86
CA LEU A 34 -2.31 9.99 -26.96
C LEU A 34 -3.51 9.70 -27.87
N LYS A 35 -4.66 10.35 -27.65
CA LYS A 35 -5.92 10.17 -28.39
C LYS A 35 -6.42 8.71 -28.38
N ILE A 36 -6.31 8.08 -27.20
CA ILE A 36 -6.84 6.75 -26.88
C ILE A 36 -8.07 6.94 -26.00
N ASP A 37 -9.14 6.19 -26.27
CA ASP A 37 -10.35 6.23 -25.46
C ASP A 37 -10.07 5.60 -24.09
N CYS A 38 -10.64 6.17 -23.02
CA CYS A 38 -10.48 5.65 -21.67
C CYS A 38 -11.82 5.41 -20.99
N VAL A 39 -11.91 4.29 -20.27
CA VAL A 39 -13.10 3.89 -19.51
C VAL A 39 -12.69 3.57 -18.08
N GLY A 40 -13.38 4.16 -17.12
CA GLY A 40 -13.30 3.77 -15.71
C GLY A 40 -14.22 2.58 -15.45
N ILE A 41 -13.71 1.59 -14.71
CA ILE A 41 -14.49 0.43 -14.26
C ILE A 41 -14.77 0.63 -12.76
N ASP A 42 -16.03 0.89 -12.40
CA ASP A 42 -16.42 1.13 -11.01
C ASP A 42 -16.36 -0.20 -10.21
N ARG A 43 -16.10 -0.14 -8.90
CA ARG A 43 -16.07 -1.32 -8.00
C ARG A 43 -15.13 -2.44 -8.44
N GLY A 44 -14.04 -2.11 -9.14
CA GLY A 44 -13.00 -3.06 -9.51
C GLY A 44 -13.50 -4.23 -10.36
N TYR A 45 -13.13 -5.46 -10.01
CA TYR A 45 -13.54 -6.65 -10.77
C TYR A 45 -15.05 -6.93 -10.70
N GLN A 46 -15.73 -6.50 -9.62
CA GLN A 46 -17.17 -6.66 -9.52
C GLN A 46 -17.90 -5.87 -10.61
N GLY A 47 -17.57 -4.58 -10.76
CA GLY A 47 -18.16 -3.79 -11.83
C GLY A 47 -17.69 -4.21 -13.23
N MET A 48 -16.53 -4.84 -13.36
CA MET A 48 -16.12 -5.45 -14.63
C MET A 48 -17.07 -6.58 -15.07
N ILE A 49 -17.51 -7.42 -14.13
CA ILE A 49 -18.48 -8.50 -14.39
C ILE A 49 -19.88 -7.92 -14.66
N GLU A 50 -20.28 -6.91 -13.89
CA GLU A 50 -21.59 -6.25 -14.00
C GLU A 50 -21.70 -5.36 -15.24
N GLY A 51 -20.58 -4.95 -15.84
CA GLY A 51 -20.53 -3.98 -16.94
C GLY A 51 -20.68 -2.53 -16.48
N ASP A 52 -20.27 -2.20 -15.25
CA ASP A 52 -20.29 -0.83 -14.71
C ASP A 52 -19.11 -0.01 -15.23
N PHE A 53 -19.28 0.42 -16.48
CA PHE A 53 -18.29 1.17 -17.24
C PHE A 53 -18.70 2.63 -17.37
N LYS A 54 -17.74 3.54 -17.16
CA LYS A 54 -17.94 4.97 -17.29
C LYS A 54 -16.91 5.58 -18.25
N PRO A 55 -17.31 6.30 -19.30
CA PRO A 55 -16.37 7.05 -20.13
C PRO A 55 -15.56 8.04 -19.29
N MET A 56 -14.25 8.08 -19.51
CA MET A 56 -13.32 8.94 -18.78
C MET A 56 -12.53 9.81 -19.75
N ASP A 57 -12.43 11.10 -19.43
CA ASP A 57 -11.70 12.09 -20.21
C ASP A 57 -10.86 12.98 -19.29
N ALA A 58 -10.14 13.95 -19.86
CA ALA A 58 -9.33 14.87 -19.07
C ALA A 58 -10.15 15.66 -18.02
N ARG A 59 -11.45 15.89 -18.24
CA ARG A 59 -12.34 16.62 -17.34
C ARG A 59 -12.87 15.72 -16.22
N SER A 60 -13.14 14.44 -16.49
CA SER A 60 -13.66 13.49 -15.50
C SER A 60 -12.71 13.22 -14.33
N VAL A 61 -11.41 13.48 -14.53
CA VAL A 61 -10.35 13.37 -13.51
C VAL A 61 -9.85 14.73 -12.99
N ASN A 62 -10.69 15.77 -13.04
CA ASN A 62 -10.38 17.06 -12.42
C ASN A 62 -10.41 16.97 -10.88
N ASN A 63 -9.56 17.74 -10.19
CA ASN A 63 -9.59 17.88 -8.73
C ASN A 63 -9.59 16.56 -7.93
N ILE A 64 -8.96 15.50 -8.45
CA ILE A 64 -8.81 14.21 -7.74
C ILE A 64 -7.37 13.92 -7.31
N ILE A 65 -6.38 14.67 -7.80
CA ILE A 65 -4.95 14.37 -7.55
C ILE A 65 -4.59 14.41 -6.06
N ASN A 66 -5.28 15.24 -5.28
CA ASN A 66 -5.10 15.41 -3.85
C ASN A 66 -6.11 14.63 -3.00
N LYS A 67 -7.00 13.84 -3.60
CA LYS A 67 -8.01 13.07 -2.86
C LYS A 67 -7.46 11.69 -2.49
N GLY A 68 -7.59 11.32 -1.22
CA GLY A 68 -7.43 9.94 -0.76
C GLY A 68 -8.50 9.01 -1.34
N GLY A 69 -8.36 7.71 -1.06
CA GLY A 69 -9.25 6.67 -1.58
C GLY A 69 -9.24 6.57 -3.11
N THR A 70 -10.35 6.13 -3.68
CA THR A 70 -10.53 5.97 -5.14
C THR A 70 -11.92 6.42 -5.59
N ILE A 71 -11.99 7.23 -6.65
CA ILE A 71 -13.26 7.65 -7.29
C ILE A 71 -13.97 6.52 -8.04
N LEU A 72 -13.26 5.43 -8.35
CA LEU A 72 -13.82 4.24 -9.00
C LEU A 72 -14.22 3.16 -7.99
N LYS A 73 -14.17 3.48 -6.68
CA LYS A 73 -14.43 2.56 -5.58
C LYS A 73 -13.55 1.29 -5.65
N SER A 74 -13.76 0.39 -4.73
CA SER A 74 -13.15 -0.94 -4.74
C SER A 74 -14.13 -1.91 -4.11
N ALA A 75 -14.18 -3.15 -4.61
CA ALA A 75 -14.99 -4.20 -4.04
C ALA A 75 -14.21 -5.52 -4.06
N ARG A 76 -14.45 -6.36 -3.05
CA ARG A 76 -14.08 -7.77 -3.11
C ARG A 76 -15.00 -8.46 -4.12
N CYS A 77 -14.45 -9.38 -4.89
CA CYS A 77 -15.19 -10.10 -5.94
C CYS A 77 -14.74 -11.56 -5.92
N ASP A 78 -15.52 -12.42 -5.27
CA ASP A 78 -15.23 -13.86 -5.21
C ASP A 78 -15.50 -14.54 -6.55
N ASP A 79 -16.48 -14.04 -7.32
CA ASP A 79 -16.78 -14.54 -8.66
C ASP A 79 -15.59 -14.41 -9.61
N PHE A 80 -14.77 -13.36 -9.49
CA PHE A 80 -13.57 -13.21 -10.33
C PHE A 80 -12.48 -14.27 -10.03
N ARG A 81 -12.60 -15.02 -8.93
CA ARG A 81 -11.72 -16.16 -8.64
C ARG A 81 -12.11 -17.40 -9.45
N THR A 82 -13.34 -17.47 -9.96
CA THR A 82 -13.81 -18.57 -10.80
C THR A 82 -13.53 -18.32 -12.28
N VAL A 83 -13.51 -19.39 -13.08
CA VAL A 83 -13.28 -19.31 -14.53
C VAL A 83 -14.49 -18.63 -15.20
N GLU A 84 -15.67 -18.90 -14.67
CA GLU A 84 -16.98 -18.40 -15.11
C GLU A 84 -17.09 -16.89 -14.91
N GLY A 85 -16.76 -16.38 -13.71
CA GLY A 85 -16.82 -14.94 -13.44
C GLY A 85 -15.83 -14.16 -14.30
N ARG A 86 -14.61 -14.68 -14.51
CA ARG A 86 -13.66 -14.06 -15.45
C ARG A 86 -14.14 -14.11 -16.91
N LYS A 87 -14.85 -15.16 -17.32
CA LYS A 87 -15.44 -15.23 -18.66
C LYS A 87 -16.50 -14.15 -18.86
N LEU A 88 -17.37 -13.94 -17.87
CA LEU A 88 -18.36 -12.85 -17.91
C LEU A 88 -17.69 -11.48 -18.03
N ALA A 89 -16.66 -11.23 -17.22
CA ALA A 89 -15.86 -10.00 -17.31
C ALA A 89 -15.23 -9.81 -18.71
N TYR A 90 -14.69 -10.88 -19.30
CA TYR A 90 -14.13 -10.83 -20.66
C TYR A 90 -15.19 -10.48 -21.71
N GLU A 91 -16.38 -11.08 -21.62
CA GLU A 91 -17.50 -10.78 -22.53
C GLU A 91 -17.94 -9.31 -22.40
N GLN A 92 -17.99 -8.76 -21.18
CA GLN A 92 -18.31 -7.35 -20.95
C GLN A 92 -17.26 -6.40 -21.54
N LEU A 93 -15.96 -6.68 -21.32
CA LEU A 93 -14.87 -5.89 -21.92
C LEU A 93 -14.95 -5.90 -23.45
N ARG A 94 -15.24 -7.05 -24.05
CA ARG A 94 -15.42 -7.19 -25.50
C ARG A 94 -16.65 -6.45 -26.01
N LYS A 95 -17.76 -6.50 -25.28
CA LYS A 95 -19.00 -5.80 -25.61
C LYS A 95 -18.81 -4.27 -25.59
N GLU A 96 -18.07 -3.76 -24.62
CA GLU A 96 -17.72 -2.34 -24.51
C GLU A 96 -16.60 -1.91 -25.49
N GLY A 97 -15.95 -2.88 -26.14
CA GLY A 97 -14.85 -2.63 -27.08
C GLY A 97 -13.58 -2.13 -26.38
N ILE A 98 -13.32 -2.57 -25.15
CA ILE A 98 -12.08 -2.31 -24.43
C ILE A 98 -11.02 -3.29 -24.93
N ASP A 99 -9.82 -2.77 -25.26
CA ASP A 99 -8.72 -3.55 -25.83
C ASP A 99 -7.66 -3.94 -24.80
N ALA A 100 -7.56 -3.19 -23.70
CA ALA A 100 -6.61 -3.41 -22.62
C ALA A 100 -7.13 -2.78 -21.32
N PHE A 101 -6.63 -3.21 -20.16
CA PHE A 101 -6.90 -2.47 -18.92
C PHE A 101 -5.68 -2.31 -18.01
N VAL A 102 -5.70 -1.25 -17.23
CA VAL A 102 -4.77 -0.98 -16.13
C VAL A 102 -5.45 -1.30 -14.81
N VAL A 103 -4.86 -2.19 -14.01
CA VAL A 103 -5.29 -2.47 -12.64
C VAL A 103 -4.39 -1.74 -11.65
N ILE A 104 -4.98 -1.00 -10.72
CA ILE A 104 -4.31 -0.36 -9.61
C ILE A 104 -4.74 -1.08 -8.33
N GLY A 105 -3.80 -1.69 -7.62
CA GLY A 105 -4.12 -2.44 -6.39
C GLY A 105 -2.97 -3.25 -5.85
N GLY A 106 -3.26 -4.07 -4.84
CA GLY A 106 -2.30 -4.96 -4.20
C GLY A 106 -2.13 -6.32 -4.87
N ASP A 107 -1.48 -7.25 -4.18
CA ASP A 107 -1.17 -8.60 -4.69
C ASP A 107 -2.38 -9.35 -5.23
N GLY A 108 -3.49 -9.37 -4.50
CA GLY A 108 -4.71 -10.07 -4.94
C GLY A 108 -5.27 -9.49 -6.24
N SER A 109 -5.18 -8.17 -6.41
CA SER A 109 -5.64 -7.49 -7.61
C SER A 109 -4.75 -7.81 -8.81
N LEU A 110 -3.44 -7.79 -8.61
CA LEU A 110 -2.45 -8.16 -9.62
C LEU A 110 -2.56 -9.65 -10.01
N ALA A 111 -2.75 -10.54 -9.05
CA ALA A 111 -2.97 -11.96 -9.29
C ALA A 111 -4.20 -12.21 -10.15
N GLY A 112 -5.32 -11.52 -9.87
CA GLY A 112 -6.52 -11.57 -10.70
C GLY A 112 -6.24 -11.16 -12.15
N ALA A 113 -5.51 -10.06 -12.37
CA ALA A 113 -5.16 -9.59 -13.71
C ALA A 113 -4.24 -10.56 -14.46
N MET A 114 -3.26 -11.15 -13.76
CA MET A 114 -2.37 -12.16 -14.36
C MET A 114 -3.16 -13.39 -14.83
N ILE A 115 -4.05 -13.93 -13.99
CA ILE A 115 -4.86 -15.10 -14.35
C ILE A 115 -5.79 -14.74 -15.52
N PHE A 116 -6.40 -13.56 -15.48
CA PHE A 116 -7.25 -13.07 -16.57
C PHE A 116 -6.49 -12.98 -17.91
N ASN A 117 -5.28 -12.39 -17.89
CA ASN A 117 -4.42 -12.33 -19.06
C ASN A 117 -4.03 -13.73 -19.57
N GLN A 118 -3.64 -14.65 -18.69
CA GLN A 118 -3.28 -16.02 -19.08
C GLN A 118 -4.45 -16.77 -19.71
N GLN A 119 -5.67 -16.55 -19.21
CA GLN A 119 -6.85 -17.26 -19.64
C GLN A 119 -7.41 -16.74 -20.99
N PHE A 120 -7.39 -15.42 -21.19
CA PHE A 120 -8.04 -14.79 -22.36
C PHE A 120 -7.06 -14.10 -23.32
N ASN A 121 -5.77 -14.11 -23.01
CA ASN A 121 -4.74 -13.34 -23.71
C ASN A 121 -5.11 -11.84 -23.85
N PHE A 122 -5.84 -11.32 -22.87
CA PHE A 122 -6.30 -9.93 -22.87
C PHE A 122 -5.22 -9.01 -22.29
N PRO A 123 -4.81 -7.92 -22.95
CA PRO A 123 -3.75 -7.06 -22.46
C PRO A 123 -4.02 -6.41 -21.10
N VAL A 124 -3.09 -6.57 -20.15
CA VAL A 124 -3.18 -6.01 -18.78
C VAL A 124 -1.88 -5.35 -18.34
N MET A 125 -1.99 -4.30 -17.54
CA MET A 125 -0.87 -3.66 -16.86
C MET A 125 -1.20 -3.40 -15.39
N GLY A 126 -0.26 -3.70 -14.50
CA GLY A 126 -0.40 -3.49 -13.06
C GLY A 126 0.27 -2.21 -12.57
N ILE A 127 -0.35 -1.56 -11.58
CA ILE A 127 0.23 -0.49 -10.78
C ILE A 127 0.07 -0.88 -9.30
N PRO A 128 1.16 -0.90 -8.51
CA PRO A 128 1.12 -1.34 -7.12
C PRO A 128 0.46 -0.27 -6.22
N GLY A 129 -0.82 -0.46 -5.90
CA GLY A 129 -1.61 0.41 -5.03
C GLY A 129 -1.91 -0.27 -3.71
N THR A 130 -1.04 -0.07 -2.72
CA THR A 130 -1.15 -0.62 -1.36
C THR A 130 -0.27 0.18 -0.41
N ILE A 131 -0.67 0.28 0.86
CA ILE A 131 0.17 0.90 1.89
C ILE A 131 1.22 -0.07 2.44
N ASP A 132 1.06 -1.39 2.25
CA ASP A 132 1.85 -2.41 2.95
C ASP A 132 3.32 -2.48 2.46
N ASN A 133 3.60 -1.91 1.27
CA ASN A 133 4.91 -1.98 0.58
C ASN A 133 5.46 -3.41 0.45
N ASP A 134 4.57 -4.38 0.22
CA ASP A 134 4.82 -5.82 0.19
C ASP A 134 5.01 -6.40 -1.22
N ILE A 135 5.04 -5.55 -2.26
CA ILE A 135 5.04 -6.00 -3.66
C ILE A 135 6.46 -6.03 -4.24
N PHE A 136 6.87 -7.19 -4.76
CA PHE A 136 8.18 -7.33 -5.39
C PHE A 136 8.26 -6.61 -6.76
N GLY A 137 9.44 -6.07 -7.07
CA GLY A 137 9.67 -5.32 -8.32
C GLY A 137 9.39 -3.83 -8.20
N THR A 138 9.16 -3.32 -6.98
CA THR A 138 9.14 -1.89 -6.68
C THR A 138 9.76 -1.65 -5.29
N THR A 139 10.48 -0.55 -5.11
CA THR A 139 10.98 -0.10 -3.80
C THR A 139 9.85 0.55 -2.99
N PHE A 140 8.90 1.19 -3.68
CA PHE A 140 7.78 1.91 -3.07
C PHE A 140 6.48 1.60 -3.80
N THR A 141 5.43 1.30 -3.04
CA THR A 141 4.04 1.18 -3.51
C THR A 141 3.27 2.47 -3.28
N LEU A 142 2.21 2.69 -4.05
CA LEU A 142 1.38 3.90 -3.92
C LEU A 142 0.62 3.90 -2.60
N GLY A 143 0.90 4.88 -1.76
CA GLY A 143 0.27 5.11 -0.48
C GLY A 143 1.16 4.78 0.71
N PHE A 144 2.30 4.12 0.49
CA PHE A 144 3.24 3.80 1.56
C PHE A 144 3.79 5.07 2.22
N ASP A 145 4.30 6.03 1.44
CA ASP A 145 4.86 7.27 1.99
C ASP A 145 3.79 8.09 2.74
N THR A 146 2.56 8.15 2.22
CA THR A 146 1.46 8.81 2.92
C THR A 146 1.09 8.09 4.23
N ALA A 147 1.11 6.76 4.26
CA ALA A 147 0.88 5.99 5.48
C ALA A 147 1.96 6.26 6.52
N LEU A 148 3.24 6.31 6.12
CA LEU A 148 4.35 6.67 7.01
C LEU A 148 4.14 8.05 7.65
N ASN A 149 3.84 9.06 6.83
CA ASN A 149 3.60 10.42 7.33
C ASN A 149 2.39 10.47 8.28
N THR A 150 1.33 9.70 8.01
CA THR A 150 0.18 9.59 8.91
C THR A 150 0.58 9.01 10.27
N VAL A 151 1.38 7.95 10.28
CA VAL A 151 1.86 7.34 11.53
C VAL A 151 2.73 8.32 12.31
N VAL A 152 3.69 8.97 11.65
CA VAL A 152 4.56 9.98 12.28
C VAL A 152 3.74 11.12 12.88
N GLU A 153 2.76 11.65 12.15
CA GLU A 153 1.89 12.74 12.64
C GLU A 153 1.10 12.33 13.89
N VAL A 154 0.61 11.08 13.95
CA VAL A 154 -0.08 10.57 15.15
C VAL A 154 0.90 10.41 16.31
N ILE A 155 2.10 9.91 16.06
CA ILE A 155 3.12 9.73 17.10
C ILE A 155 3.57 11.07 17.68
N ASP A 156 3.75 12.10 16.85
CA ASP A 156 4.10 13.44 17.31
C ASP A 156 3.01 14.02 18.23
N LYS A 157 1.74 13.85 17.86
CA LYS A 157 0.60 14.25 18.72
C LYS A 157 0.57 13.49 20.05
N ILE A 158 0.92 12.20 20.04
CA ILE A 158 1.01 11.40 21.26
C ILE A 158 2.15 11.94 22.14
N ARG A 159 3.31 12.22 21.55
CA ARG A 159 4.52 12.70 22.22
C ARG A 159 4.27 14.01 22.97
N ASP A 160 3.52 14.95 22.39
CA ASP A 160 3.13 16.21 23.03
C ASP A 160 2.37 16.02 24.36
N THR A 161 1.63 14.92 24.49
CA THR A 161 0.86 14.60 25.72
C THR A 161 1.61 13.66 26.67
N ALA A 162 2.68 13.03 26.18
CA ALA A 162 3.43 12.01 26.90
C ALA A 162 4.46 12.64 27.85
N SER A 163 5.05 13.78 27.50
CA SER A 163 6.15 14.42 28.25
C SER A 163 5.80 14.81 29.69
N SER A 164 4.51 14.89 30.04
CA SER A 164 4.03 15.34 31.34
C SER A 164 4.02 14.25 32.43
N HIS A 165 4.15 12.97 32.07
CA HIS A 165 4.06 11.84 33.01
C HIS A 165 4.95 10.67 32.58
N ASN A 166 5.23 9.73 33.49
CA ASN A 166 5.97 8.49 33.19
C ASN A 166 5.13 7.50 32.36
N ARG A 167 4.92 7.81 31.08
CA ARG A 167 4.01 7.07 30.20
C ARG A 167 4.75 6.25 29.14
N LEU A 168 4.23 5.05 28.90
CA LEU A 168 4.62 4.20 27.79
C LEU A 168 3.46 4.10 26.80
N PHE A 169 3.70 4.42 25.54
CA PHE A 169 2.71 4.30 24.48
C PHE A 169 3.05 3.17 23.53
N PHE A 170 2.17 2.19 23.43
CA PHE A 170 2.15 1.24 22.32
C PHE A 170 1.32 1.83 21.18
N VAL A 171 1.90 1.89 19.99
CA VAL A 171 1.26 2.39 18.77
C VAL A 171 1.22 1.26 17.76
N GLU A 172 0.02 0.71 17.53
CA GLU A 172 -0.19 -0.36 16.55
C GLU A 172 -0.39 0.24 15.15
N VAL A 173 0.41 -0.23 14.20
CA VAL A 173 0.42 0.20 12.80
C VAL A 173 0.09 -0.96 11.86
N MET A 174 -0.47 -0.63 10.70
CA MET A 174 -0.77 -1.61 9.66
C MET A 174 0.51 -2.10 8.99
N GLY A 175 0.39 -3.16 8.18
CA GLY A 175 1.49 -3.74 7.42
C GLY A 175 1.29 -5.22 7.07
N ARG A 176 0.14 -5.80 7.43
CA ARG A 176 -0.15 -7.23 7.34
C ARG A 176 1.02 -8.03 7.91
N ASP A 177 1.66 -8.86 7.10
CA ASP A 177 2.72 -9.79 7.51
C ASP A 177 4.13 -9.19 7.37
N VAL A 178 4.26 -7.88 7.08
CA VAL A 178 5.53 -7.17 6.88
C VAL A 178 5.67 -5.93 7.78
N GLY A 179 6.91 -5.66 8.20
CA GLY A 179 7.25 -4.61 9.16
C GLY A 179 7.63 -3.26 8.56
N HIS A 180 7.43 -3.02 7.26
CA HIS A 180 7.97 -1.83 6.57
C HIS A 180 7.46 -0.50 7.14
N ILE A 181 6.15 -0.41 7.41
CA ILE A 181 5.54 0.79 8.01
C ILE A 181 6.11 1.01 9.40
N ALA A 182 6.07 -0.02 10.25
CA ALA A 182 6.56 0.04 11.62
C ALA A 182 8.02 0.47 11.70
N LEU A 183 8.89 -0.12 10.87
CA LEU A 183 10.32 0.19 10.87
C LEU A 183 10.60 1.62 10.40
N ASN A 184 10.05 2.03 9.25
CA ASN A 184 10.30 3.37 8.70
C ASN A 184 9.68 4.47 9.58
N ALA A 185 8.43 4.29 10.02
CA ALA A 185 7.78 5.26 10.89
C ALA A 185 8.42 5.28 12.28
N GLY A 186 8.90 4.15 12.79
CA GLY A 186 9.60 4.10 14.08
C GLY A 186 10.93 4.82 14.07
N VAL A 187 11.73 4.64 13.02
CA VAL A 187 12.95 5.44 12.85
C VAL A 187 12.61 6.92 12.66
N GLY A 188 11.64 7.23 11.78
CA GLY A 188 11.25 8.61 11.47
C GLY A 188 10.66 9.37 12.66
N ALA A 189 9.91 8.70 13.52
CA ALA A 189 9.28 9.29 14.70
C ALA A 189 10.12 9.14 15.98
N GLY A 190 11.29 8.49 15.94
CA GLY A 190 12.14 8.26 17.11
C GLY A 190 11.47 7.36 18.17
N ALA A 191 10.99 6.21 17.76
CA ALA A 191 10.48 5.16 18.64
C ALA A 191 11.61 4.53 19.46
N GLU A 192 11.31 4.12 20.69
CA GLU A 192 12.25 3.45 21.60
C GLU A 192 12.45 1.98 21.22
N GLU A 193 11.38 1.32 20.79
CA GLU A 193 11.44 -0.05 20.31
C GLU A 193 10.45 -0.20 19.15
N ILE A 194 10.79 -1.06 18.20
CA ILE A 194 9.96 -1.35 17.03
C ILE A 194 9.80 -2.87 16.95
N LEU A 195 8.58 -3.33 17.14
CA LEU A 195 8.22 -4.74 17.06
C LEU A 195 7.70 -5.05 15.66
N ILE A 196 8.46 -5.86 14.92
CA ILE A 196 8.14 -6.25 13.54
C ILE A 196 8.16 -7.78 13.37
N PRO A 197 7.34 -8.35 12.48
CA PRO A 197 7.25 -9.80 12.28
C PRO A 197 8.56 -10.45 11.86
N GLU A 198 9.44 -9.70 11.18
CA GLU A 198 10.74 -10.16 10.69
C GLU A 198 11.79 -10.28 11.80
N LEU A 199 11.58 -9.62 12.95
CA LEU A 199 12.49 -9.59 14.09
C LEU A 199 11.76 -10.08 15.34
N ASN A 200 11.64 -11.40 15.49
CA ASN A 200 11.13 -11.99 16.72
C ASN A 200 12.21 -11.96 17.82
N LEU A 201 12.38 -10.80 18.43
CA LEU A 201 13.43 -10.53 19.41
C LEU A 201 13.04 -10.89 20.86
N GLY A 202 11.80 -11.36 21.07
CA GLY A 202 11.27 -11.72 22.38
C GLY A 202 10.91 -10.53 23.27
N LEU A 203 10.00 -10.76 24.22
CA LEU A 203 9.51 -9.72 25.14
C LEU A 203 10.56 -9.26 26.17
N ASP A 204 11.56 -10.09 26.44
CA ASP A 204 12.63 -9.75 27.38
C ASP A 204 13.48 -8.58 26.88
N ARG A 205 13.78 -8.53 25.57
CA ARG A 205 14.51 -7.42 24.96
C ARG A 205 13.75 -6.10 25.10
N LEU A 206 12.43 -6.13 24.92
CA LEU A 206 11.56 -4.97 25.13
C LEU A 206 11.70 -4.46 26.59
N LEU A 207 11.65 -5.34 27.58
CA LEU A 207 11.80 -4.96 28.98
C LEU A 207 13.20 -4.37 29.27
N GLU A 208 14.26 -4.93 28.69
CA GLU A 208 15.62 -4.41 28.84
C GLU A 208 15.78 -3.03 28.22
N SER A 209 15.24 -2.84 27.01
CA SER A 209 15.23 -1.55 26.29
C SER A 209 14.50 -0.47 27.11
N LEU A 210 13.31 -0.78 27.61
CA LEU A 210 12.53 0.14 28.46
C LEU A 210 13.22 0.45 29.80
N LYS A 211 13.93 -0.51 30.40
CA LYS A 211 14.75 -0.28 31.61
C LYS A 211 15.93 0.63 31.31
N ARG A 212 16.58 0.49 30.15
CA ARG A 212 17.70 1.34 29.72
C ARG A 212 17.24 2.77 29.46
N SER A 213 16.16 2.95 28.72
CA SER A 213 15.52 4.23 28.42
C SER A 213 15.16 5.01 29.71
N LYS A 214 14.66 4.31 30.73
CA LYS A 214 14.42 4.93 32.03
C LYS A 214 15.70 5.40 32.71
N LYS A 215 16.77 4.58 32.68
CA LYS A 215 18.05 4.94 33.32
C LYS A 215 18.69 6.17 32.66
N SER A 216 18.46 6.41 31.38
CA SER A 216 18.91 7.62 30.68
C SER A 216 18.05 8.87 30.96
N GLY A 217 17.00 8.75 31.78
CA GLY A 217 16.19 9.87 32.24
C GLY A 217 15.01 10.23 31.35
N LYS A 218 14.66 9.40 30.35
CA LYS A 218 13.46 9.61 29.52
C LYS A 218 12.21 9.43 30.37
N SER A 219 11.33 10.43 30.36
CA SER A 219 10.03 10.41 31.05
C SER A 219 8.95 9.70 30.23
N SER A 220 9.04 9.71 28.90
CA SER A 220 8.05 9.04 28.04
C SER A 220 8.71 8.18 26.97
N SER A 221 8.14 7.01 26.73
CA SER A 221 8.62 6.04 25.75
C SER A 221 7.52 5.66 24.75
N ILE A 222 7.89 5.44 23.50
CA ILE A 222 6.98 5.05 22.43
C ILE A 222 7.49 3.76 21.82
N VAL A 223 6.61 2.76 21.71
CA VAL A 223 6.88 1.46 21.10
C VAL A 223 5.92 1.28 19.94
N ILE A 224 6.45 1.05 18.75
CA ILE A 224 5.62 0.77 17.57
C ILE A 224 5.49 -0.73 17.41
N VAL A 225 4.27 -1.19 17.12
CA VAL A 225 3.94 -2.61 16.93
C VAL A 225 3.29 -2.78 15.56
N ALA A 226 3.85 -3.63 14.71
CA ALA A 226 3.19 -4.01 13.46
C ALA A 226 2.02 -4.98 13.72
N GLU A 227 0.90 -4.83 13.00
CA GLU A 227 -0.32 -5.64 13.21
C GLU A 227 -0.11 -7.15 13.03
N GLY A 228 0.85 -7.58 12.20
CA GLY A 228 1.16 -9.00 11.98
C GLY A 228 2.30 -9.55 12.84
N ASP A 229 2.66 -8.86 13.92
CA ASP A 229 3.74 -9.34 14.80
C ASP A 229 3.44 -10.76 15.33
N LYS A 230 4.45 -11.63 15.21
CA LYS A 230 4.32 -13.08 15.47
C LYS A 230 4.65 -13.46 16.91
N THR A 231 4.77 -12.49 17.80
CA THR A 231 4.93 -12.74 19.25
C THR A 231 3.73 -13.48 19.84
N GLY A 232 2.63 -13.61 19.09
CA GLY A 232 1.45 -14.40 19.45
C GLY A 232 0.51 -13.69 20.41
N LYS A 233 0.83 -12.45 20.76
CA LYS A 233 0.14 -11.61 21.74
C LYS A 233 -0.39 -10.36 21.05
N ASN A 234 -1.67 -10.06 21.22
CA ASN A 234 -2.26 -8.78 20.78
C ASN A 234 -1.56 -7.60 21.50
N VAL A 235 -1.55 -6.39 20.94
CA VAL A 235 -0.97 -5.19 21.58
C VAL A 235 -1.47 -4.96 23.02
N PHE A 236 -2.70 -5.40 23.32
CA PHE A 236 -3.27 -5.36 24.68
C PHE A 236 -2.59 -6.35 25.63
N GLU A 237 -2.21 -7.54 25.17
CA GLU A 237 -1.46 -8.50 25.97
C GLU A 237 -0.01 -8.05 26.19
N LEU A 238 0.59 -7.32 25.23
CA LEU A 238 1.88 -6.66 25.43
C LEU A 238 1.80 -5.60 26.53
N LYS A 239 0.71 -4.82 26.54
CA LYS A 239 0.43 -3.87 27.62
C LYS A 239 0.38 -4.57 28.98
N GLU A 240 -0.44 -5.61 29.11
CA GLU A 240 -0.58 -6.36 30.37
C GLU A 240 0.77 -6.89 30.85
N TYR A 241 1.54 -7.50 29.94
CA TYR A 241 2.87 -8.03 30.25
C TYR A 241 3.84 -6.95 30.75
N VAL A 242 3.84 -5.75 30.17
CA VAL A 242 4.69 -4.66 30.63
C VAL A 242 4.21 -4.08 31.96
N GLU A 243 2.90 -3.95 32.19
CA GLU A 243 2.35 -3.47 33.46
C GLU A 243 2.69 -4.41 34.63
N GLU A 244 2.69 -5.72 34.41
CA GLU A 244 3.09 -6.73 35.40
C GLU A 244 4.60 -6.65 35.74
N ASN A 245 5.46 -6.45 34.74
CA ASN A 245 6.91 -6.51 34.91
C ASN A 245 7.57 -5.15 35.20
N LEU A 246 6.91 -4.05 34.83
CA LEU A 246 7.36 -2.67 34.99
C LEU A 246 6.20 -1.76 35.45
N PRO A 247 5.68 -1.94 36.69
CA PRO A 247 4.51 -1.20 37.21
C PRO A 247 4.72 0.31 37.38
N ILE A 248 5.95 0.76 37.13
CA ILE A 248 6.38 2.16 37.09
C ILE A 248 5.84 2.94 35.88
N TYR A 249 5.44 2.24 34.81
CA TYR A 249 4.94 2.86 33.59
C TYR A 249 3.42 2.87 33.59
N ASP A 250 2.83 4.02 33.27
CA ASP A 250 1.42 4.10 32.90
C ASP A 250 1.30 3.77 31.40
N VAL A 251 0.86 2.54 31.09
CA VAL A 251 0.84 2.04 29.71
C VAL A 251 -0.45 2.45 29.00
N ARG A 252 -0.29 2.96 27.78
CA ARG A 252 -1.37 3.36 26.88
C ARG A 252 -1.20 2.68 25.54
N VAL A 253 -2.32 2.33 24.92
CA VAL A 253 -2.36 1.66 23.61
C VAL A 253 -3.13 2.56 22.66
N SER A 254 -2.60 2.74 21.45
CA SER A 254 -3.23 3.46 20.35
C SER A 254 -3.20 2.59 19.10
N VAL A 255 -4.37 2.14 18.65
CA VAL A 255 -4.52 1.37 17.41
C VAL A 255 -4.93 2.32 16.31
N LEU A 256 -4.04 2.60 15.36
CA LEU A 256 -4.32 3.58 14.29
C LEU A 256 -5.33 3.03 13.28
N GLY A 257 -5.26 1.73 12.99
CA GLY A 257 -6.12 1.05 12.03
C GLY A 257 -6.21 1.78 10.69
N HIS A 258 -7.43 1.91 10.18
CA HIS A 258 -7.72 2.39 8.81
C HIS A 258 -7.38 3.86 8.55
N MET A 259 -7.03 4.66 9.57
CA MET A 259 -6.56 6.03 9.35
C MET A 259 -5.35 6.08 8.41
N GLN A 260 -4.51 5.05 8.44
CA GLN A 260 -3.31 4.90 7.61
C GLN A 260 -3.60 4.72 6.11
N ARG A 261 -4.83 4.32 5.74
CA ARG A 261 -5.28 4.20 4.33
C ARG A 261 -5.93 5.47 3.80
N GLY A 262 -6.34 6.35 4.70
CA GLY A 262 -7.01 7.60 4.38
C GLY A 262 -6.04 8.77 4.18
N GLY A 263 -6.60 9.95 3.98
CA GLY A 263 -5.82 11.19 3.89
C GLY A 263 -5.41 11.58 2.46
N SER A 264 -4.93 12.81 2.33
CA SER A 264 -4.45 13.33 1.06
C SER A 264 -3.09 12.70 0.76
N PRO A 265 -2.84 12.17 -0.46
CA PRO A 265 -1.55 11.59 -0.78
C PRO A 265 -0.44 12.65 -0.66
N SER A 266 0.73 12.22 -0.20
CA SER A 266 1.93 13.03 -0.13
C SER A 266 2.39 13.50 -1.52
N CYS A 267 3.35 14.42 -1.57
CA CYS A 267 3.96 14.82 -2.83
C CYS A 267 4.60 13.62 -3.55
N TYR A 268 5.31 12.76 -2.80
CA TYR A 268 5.98 11.60 -3.35
C TYR A 268 5.00 10.62 -4.00
N ASP A 269 3.92 10.25 -3.29
CA ASP A 269 2.90 9.33 -3.82
C ASP A 269 2.20 9.90 -5.06
N ARG A 270 1.93 11.22 -5.10
CA ARG A 270 1.33 11.86 -6.29
C ARG A 270 2.25 11.81 -7.50
N VAL A 271 3.54 12.10 -7.30
CA VAL A 271 4.54 12.08 -8.38
C VAL A 271 4.76 10.66 -8.86
N LEU A 272 4.91 9.69 -7.95
CA LEU A 272 5.09 8.29 -8.26
C LEU A 272 3.90 7.73 -9.04
N ALA A 273 2.67 7.96 -8.55
CA ALA A 273 1.44 7.55 -9.23
C ALA A 273 1.32 8.13 -10.64
N SER A 274 1.72 9.40 -10.81
CA SER A 274 1.73 10.06 -12.12
C SER A 274 2.74 9.41 -13.08
N ARG A 275 3.96 9.14 -12.59
CA ARG A 275 4.99 8.45 -13.38
C ARG A 275 4.54 7.05 -13.79
N MET A 276 3.97 6.29 -12.85
CA MET A 276 3.50 4.93 -13.09
C MET A 276 2.34 4.88 -14.08
N GLY A 277 1.36 5.79 -13.97
CA GLY A 277 0.21 5.82 -14.86
C GLY A 277 0.58 6.15 -16.31
N VAL A 278 1.51 7.11 -16.53
CA VAL A 278 2.05 7.38 -17.88
C VAL A 278 2.72 6.12 -18.43
N LYS A 279 3.65 5.55 -17.65
CA LYS A 279 4.43 4.39 -18.10
C LYS A 279 3.57 3.18 -18.39
N ALA A 280 2.49 2.97 -17.63
CA ALA A 280 1.56 1.87 -17.84
C ALA A 280 0.88 1.95 -19.21
N VAL A 281 0.35 3.13 -19.57
CA VAL A 281 -0.32 3.36 -20.87
C VAL A 281 0.67 3.24 -22.02
N GLU A 282 1.83 3.91 -21.93
CA GLU A 282 2.87 3.82 -22.99
C GLU A 282 3.31 2.37 -23.22
N SER A 283 3.53 1.61 -22.14
CA SER A 283 3.97 0.22 -22.25
C SER A 283 2.91 -0.68 -22.87
N LEU A 284 1.62 -0.46 -22.58
CA LEU A 284 0.53 -1.16 -23.26
C LEU A 284 0.54 -0.87 -24.77
N LEU A 285 0.69 0.39 -25.16
CA LEU A 285 0.74 0.79 -26.57
C LEU A 285 1.98 0.26 -27.31
N GLU A 286 3.10 0.06 -26.61
CA GLU A 286 4.29 -0.66 -27.10
C GLU A 286 4.07 -2.19 -27.25
N GLY A 287 2.88 -2.70 -26.92
CA GLY A 287 2.53 -4.12 -26.98
C GLY A 287 2.98 -4.94 -25.77
N LYS A 288 3.43 -4.29 -24.70
CA LYS A 288 3.83 -4.98 -23.46
C LYS A 288 2.61 -5.23 -22.58
N THR A 289 2.46 -6.47 -22.12
CA THR A 289 1.33 -6.91 -21.29
C THR A 289 1.78 -7.87 -20.21
N ASN A 290 0.95 -8.07 -19.19
CA ASN A 290 1.19 -8.96 -18.06
C ASN A 290 2.42 -8.54 -17.23
N LEU A 291 2.61 -7.22 -17.14
CA LEU A 291 3.68 -6.57 -16.40
C LEU A 291 3.07 -5.62 -15.36
N MET A 292 3.83 -5.34 -14.32
CA MET A 292 3.57 -4.31 -13.33
C MET A 292 4.62 -3.20 -13.49
N VAL A 293 4.18 -1.95 -13.39
CA VAL A 293 5.10 -0.80 -13.30
C VAL A 293 5.58 -0.66 -11.87
N GLY A 294 6.90 -0.65 -11.68
CA GLY A 294 7.55 -0.41 -10.39
C GLY A 294 8.56 0.73 -10.46
N VAL A 295 9.07 1.15 -9.30
CA VAL A 295 10.23 2.04 -9.21
C VAL A 295 11.38 1.31 -8.53
N GLN A 296 12.57 1.40 -9.10
CA GLN A 296 13.80 0.89 -8.49
C GLN A 296 14.94 1.86 -8.84
N ASP A 297 15.74 2.26 -7.85
CA ASP A 297 16.84 3.22 -8.02
C ASP A 297 16.40 4.49 -8.76
N ASN A 298 15.24 5.04 -8.37
CA ASN A 298 14.56 6.18 -9.00
C ASN A 298 14.14 6.02 -10.47
N LYS A 299 14.33 4.85 -11.07
CA LYS A 299 13.93 4.53 -12.44
C LYS A 299 12.65 3.69 -12.46
N LEU A 300 11.77 3.99 -13.41
CA LEU A 300 10.59 3.14 -13.64
C LEU A 300 11.01 1.87 -14.36
N ILE A 301 10.62 0.73 -13.82
CA ILE A 301 10.88 -0.59 -14.39
C ILE A 301 9.58 -1.33 -14.63
N LEU A 302 9.65 -2.37 -15.46
CA LEU A 302 8.53 -3.28 -15.69
C LEU A 302 8.91 -4.66 -15.16
N THR A 303 8.07 -5.21 -14.31
CA THR A 303 8.28 -6.53 -13.70
C THR A 303 7.12 -7.44 -14.08
N PRO A 304 7.36 -8.69 -14.53
CA PRO A 304 6.29 -9.64 -14.76
C PRO A 304 5.41 -9.80 -13.52
N ILE A 305 4.09 -9.74 -13.69
CA ILE A 305 3.14 -9.79 -12.55
C ILE A 305 3.35 -11.08 -11.75
N ALA A 306 3.62 -12.20 -12.42
CA ALA A 306 3.92 -13.49 -11.80
C ALA A 306 5.12 -13.46 -10.83
N LYS A 307 6.09 -12.56 -11.06
CA LYS A 307 7.22 -12.34 -10.15
C LYS A 307 6.86 -11.37 -9.03
N ALA A 308 6.08 -10.33 -9.34
CA ALA A 308 5.67 -9.31 -8.37
C ALA A 308 4.88 -9.91 -7.20
N ILE A 309 3.90 -10.78 -7.48
CA ILE A 309 3.00 -11.36 -6.47
C ILE A 309 3.60 -12.53 -5.67
N LYS A 310 4.75 -13.08 -6.10
CA LYS A 310 5.40 -14.23 -5.46
C LYS A 310 6.61 -13.84 -4.62
N GLY A 311 7.11 -12.62 -4.79
CA GLY A 311 8.31 -12.19 -4.11
C GLY A 311 7.99 -11.67 -2.72
N HIS A 312 8.67 -12.20 -1.70
CA HIS A 312 8.71 -11.54 -0.40
C HIS A 312 9.65 -10.35 -0.48
N THR A 313 9.18 -9.19 -0.02
CA THR A 313 10.04 -8.03 0.21
C THR A 313 10.96 -8.29 1.39
N LYS A 314 12.23 -7.89 1.27
CA LYS A 314 13.18 -7.97 2.38
C LYS A 314 13.11 -6.69 3.20
N ILE A 315 13.09 -6.83 4.51
CA ILE A 315 13.26 -5.70 5.44
C ILE A 315 14.66 -5.10 5.26
N ASP A 316 14.78 -3.78 5.42
CA ASP A 316 16.06 -3.10 5.32
C ASP A 316 16.88 -3.29 6.60
N LYS A 317 17.99 -4.04 6.48
CA LYS A 317 18.91 -4.31 7.60
C LYS A 317 19.69 -3.08 8.04
N GLU A 318 19.94 -2.15 7.12
CA GLU A 318 20.58 -0.89 7.46
C GLU A 318 19.66 -0.07 8.36
N LEU A 319 18.38 0.01 8.01
CA LEU A 319 17.38 0.73 8.79
C LEU A 319 17.14 0.10 10.18
N ILE A 320 17.19 -1.23 10.29
CA ILE A 320 17.20 -1.92 11.61
C ILE A 320 18.38 -1.45 12.44
N ARG A 321 19.59 -1.44 11.86
CA ARG A 321 20.80 -0.98 12.57
C ARG A 321 20.70 0.49 12.96
N VAL A 322 20.16 1.34 12.09
CA VAL A 322 19.90 2.76 12.40
C VAL A 322 18.97 2.86 13.61
N SER A 323 17.86 2.11 13.61
CA SER A 323 16.95 2.07 14.76
C SER A 323 17.68 1.70 16.06
N GLU A 324 18.53 0.67 16.05
CA GLU A 324 19.26 0.23 17.26
C GLU A 324 20.27 1.27 17.76
N ILE A 325 20.90 2.03 16.87
CA ILE A 325 21.87 3.08 17.23
C ILE A 325 21.15 4.34 17.76
N MET A 326 20.01 4.70 17.17
CA MET A 326 19.29 5.91 17.55
C MET A 326 18.57 5.80 18.91
N THR A 327 18.47 4.59 19.48
CA THR A 327 17.85 4.35 20.78
C THR A 327 18.83 4.18 21.95
N THR A 328 20.13 4.04 21.68
CA THR A 328 21.17 4.06 22.73
C THR A 328 21.45 5.45 23.28
#